data_AF-A0A2N6PSY2-F1
#
_entry.id   AF-A0A2N6PSY2-F1
#
_cell.length_a   1.000
_cell.length_b   1.000
_cell.length_c   1.000
_cell.angle_alpha   90.00
_cell.angle_beta   90.00
_cell.angle_gamma   90.00
#
_symmetry.space_group_name_H-M   'P 1'
#
loop_
_entity.id
_entity.type
_entity.pdbx_description
1 polymer ?
#
loop_
_entity_poly.entity_id
_entity_poly.type
_entity_poly.pdbx_seq_one_letter_code
_entity_poly.pdbx_strand_id
1 'polypeptide(L)'
;MNENTREVILHVADDPADVQRALDAAAGLHAAGLGVRVRVIVNGPALAGLTGTDAVQVPEHTEVAACSVGLGRRGIDPGELRPEVGTVPSAVTAIVHAQLADAAYIRI
;
A
#
# COMPACT_ATOMS: atom_id res chain seq x y z
N MET A 1 -13.56 14.67 21.15
CA MET A 1 -13.38 14.94 19.72
C MET A 1 -12.61 13.74 19.19
N ASN A 2 -13.23 12.90 18.37
CA ASN A 2 -12.48 11.82 17.74
C ASN A 2 -11.52 12.50 16.77
N GLU A 3 -10.24 12.47 17.05
CA GLU A 3 -9.23 12.83 16.06
C GLU A 3 -9.42 11.85 14.91
N ASN A 4 -10.08 12.28 13.84
CA ASN A 4 -10.10 11.53 12.60
C ASN A 4 -8.64 11.42 12.16
N THR A 5 -8.01 10.28 12.44
CA THR A 5 -6.66 10.00 12.00
C THR A 5 -6.65 10.13 10.48
N ARG A 6 -5.94 11.14 9.97
CA ARG A 6 -5.90 11.44 8.55
C ARG A 6 -5.17 10.31 7.83
N GLU A 7 -5.72 9.83 6.72
CA GLU A 7 -5.15 8.73 5.95
C GLU A 7 -4.43 9.27 4.70
N VAL A 8 -3.31 8.65 4.34
CA VAL A 8 -2.59 8.89 3.09
C VAL A 8 -2.51 7.58 2.33
N ILE A 9 -3.00 7.59 1.09
CA ILE A 9 -2.90 6.45 0.18
C ILE A 9 -1.68 6.64 -0.72
N LEU A 10 -0.74 5.69 -0.65
CA LEU A 10 0.36 5.58 -1.60
C LEU A 10 0.00 4.50 -2.61
N HIS A 11 -0.35 4.89 -3.82
CA HIS A 11 -0.70 3.96 -4.89
C HIS A 11 0.54 3.66 -5.73
N VAL A 12 0.84 2.37 -5.88
CA VAL A 12 1.94 1.86 -6.70
C VAL A 12 1.37 0.93 -7.77
N ALA A 13 1.71 1.16 -9.05
CA ALA A 13 1.19 0.31 -10.12
C ALA A 13 2.24 -0.21 -11.10
N ASP A 14 3.31 0.52 -11.37
CA ASP A 14 4.09 0.31 -12.60
C ASP A 14 5.33 -0.57 -12.42
N ASP A 15 6.22 -0.24 -11.47
CA ASP A 15 7.49 -0.95 -11.27
C ASP A 15 7.54 -1.64 -9.89
N PRO A 16 7.94 -2.92 -9.79
CA PRO A 16 8.21 -3.59 -8.51
C PRO A 16 9.11 -2.81 -7.55
N ALA A 17 10.10 -2.07 -8.04
CA ALA A 17 11.00 -1.27 -7.23
C ALA A 17 10.30 -0.11 -6.51
N ASP A 18 9.14 0.31 -7.01
CA ASP A 18 8.37 1.42 -6.46
C ASP A 18 7.69 1.09 -5.15
N VAL A 19 7.55 -0.21 -4.83
CA VAL A 19 7.11 -0.66 -3.51
C VAL A 19 8.06 -0.13 -2.44
N GLN A 20 9.38 -0.23 -2.65
CA GLN A 20 10.35 0.30 -1.69
C GLN A 20 10.28 1.83 -1.62
N ARG A 21 10.13 2.50 -2.77
CA ARG A 21 9.94 3.97 -2.81
C ARG A 21 8.72 4.41 -2.00
N ALA A 22 7.63 3.62 -2.01
CA ALA A 22 6.43 3.89 -1.23
C ALA A 22 6.66 3.65 0.28
N LEU A 23 7.42 2.63 0.67
CA LEU A 23 7.78 2.40 2.06
C LEU A 23 8.68 3.53 2.60
N ASP A 24 9.66 3.98 1.81
CA ASP A 24 10.53 5.09 2.18
C ASP A 24 9.73 6.40 2.31
N ALA A 25 8.76 6.63 1.42
CA ALA A 25 7.84 7.76 1.52
C ALA A 25 6.97 7.68 2.79
N ALA A 26 6.45 6.49 3.13
CA ALA A 26 5.67 6.28 4.35
C ALA A 26 6.51 6.58 5.61
N ALA A 27 7.75 6.12 5.66
CA ALA A 27 8.69 6.43 6.74
C ALA A 27 8.97 7.95 6.83
N GLY A 28 9.13 8.62 5.69
CA GLY A 28 9.29 10.08 5.64
C GLY A 28 8.07 10.86 6.16
N LEU A 29 6.85 10.43 5.82
CA LEU A 29 5.62 11.02 6.34
C LEU A 29 5.50 10.88 7.86
N HIS A 30 5.89 9.71 8.39
CA HIS A 30 5.94 9.49 9.83
C HIS A 30 7.00 10.38 10.51
N ALA A 31 8.22 10.41 9.98
CA ALA A 31 9.31 11.22 10.51
C ALA A 31 9.02 12.73 10.49
N ALA A 32 8.19 13.20 9.55
CA ALA A 32 7.72 14.58 9.50
C ALA A 32 6.66 14.91 10.57
N GLY A 33 6.21 13.94 11.37
CA GLY A 33 5.29 14.17 12.48
C GLY A 33 3.86 14.53 12.05
N LEU A 34 3.45 14.13 10.84
CA LEU A 34 2.16 14.52 10.27
C LEU A 34 0.94 13.85 10.95
N GLY A 35 1.17 12.85 11.82
CA GLY A 35 0.09 12.17 12.55
C GLY A 35 -0.89 11.42 11.62
N VAL A 36 -0.39 10.91 10.50
CA VAL A 36 -1.19 10.23 9.47
C VAL A 36 -1.04 8.70 9.55
N ARG A 37 -2.09 7.97 9.16
CA ARG A 37 -1.97 6.55 8.80
C ARG A 37 -1.66 6.44 7.32
N VAL A 38 -0.72 5.59 6.96
CA VAL A 38 -0.34 5.38 5.56
C VAL A 38 -0.86 4.03 5.10
N ARG A 39 -1.47 3.97 3.91
CA ARG A 39 -1.85 2.71 3.27
C ARG A 39 -1.26 2.65 1.88
N VAL A 40 -0.32 1.73 1.68
CA VAL A 40 0.29 1.43 0.39
C VAL A 40 -0.59 0.42 -0.34
N ILE A 41 -1.19 0.84 -1.45
CA ILE A 41 -2.05 0.00 -2.28
C ILE A 41 -1.32 -0.30 -3.58
N VAL A 42 -1.02 -1.58 -3.81
CA VAL A 42 -0.26 -2.03 -4.97
C VAL A 42 -1.17 -2.77 -5.94
N ASN A 43 -1.10 -2.39 -7.21
CA ASN A 43 -1.69 -3.15 -8.31
C ASN A 43 -0.70 -3.23 -9.47
N GLY A 44 -1.18 -3.64 -10.65
CA GLY A 44 -0.35 -3.57 -11.85
C GLY A 44 0.91 -4.45 -11.77
N PRO A 45 1.91 -4.22 -12.65
CA PRO A 45 3.16 -4.98 -12.60
C PRO A 45 3.94 -4.82 -11.29
N ALA A 46 3.73 -3.74 -10.53
CA ALA A 46 4.36 -3.53 -9.23
C ALA A 46 4.05 -4.62 -8.17
N LEU A 47 3.01 -5.44 -8.38
CA LEU A 47 2.68 -6.57 -7.50
C LEU A 47 3.84 -7.57 -7.32
N ALA A 48 4.73 -7.70 -8.31
CA ALA A 48 5.91 -8.56 -8.17
C ALA A 48 6.90 -8.05 -7.10
N GLY A 49 6.81 -6.78 -6.69
CA GLY A 49 7.61 -6.23 -5.58
C GLY A 49 7.13 -6.70 -4.19
N LEU A 50 5.93 -7.30 -4.11
CA LEU A 50 5.32 -7.78 -2.86
C LEU A 50 5.51 -9.28 -2.60
N THR A 51 6.09 -10.02 -3.55
CA THR A 51 6.33 -11.45 -3.40
C THR A 51 7.71 -11.75 -2.82
N GLY A 52 7.89 -12.94 -2.27
CA GLY A 52 9.15 -13.42 -1.72
C GLY A 52 9.05 -13.84 -0.26
N THR A 53 10.18 -14.29 0.30
CA THR A 53 10.25 -14.84 1.66
C THR A 53 10.77 -13.86 2.69
N ASP A 54 11.42 -12.79 2.25
CA ASP A 54 12.00 -11.80 3.14
C ASP A 54 10.91 -10.88 3.68
N ALA A 55 10.95 -10.65 5.00
CA ALA A 55 10.04 -9.74 5.67
C ALA A 55 10.15 -8.33 5.09
N VAL A 56 9.01 -7.69 4.82
CA VAL A 56 8.98 -6.27 4.48
C VAL A 56 9.13 -5.47 5.77
N GLN A 57 10.11 -4.56 5.80
CA GLN A 57 10.19 -3.57 6.88
C GLN A 57 9.09 -2.52 6.65
N VAL A 58 7.92 -2.75 7.25
CA VAL A 58 6.77 -1.84 7.16
C VAL A 58 6.92 -0.75 8.22
N PRO A 59 6.96 0.54 7.84
CA PRO A 59 7.06 1.64 8.80
C PRO A 59 5.89 1.69 9.78
N GLU A 60 6.09 2.35 10.92
CA GLU A 60 5.02 2.56 11.90
C GLU A 60 3.79 3.21 11.26
N HIS A 61 2.59 2.79 11.72
CA HIS A 61 1.30 3.26 11.21
C HIS A 61 1.11 3.10 9.69
N THR A 62 1.81 2.15 9.07
CA THR A 62 1.70 1.83 7.65
C THR A 62 1.07 0.44 7.44
N GLU A 63 0.18 0.34 6.45
CA GLU A 63 -0.35 -0.93 5.95
C GLU A 63 0.03 -1.10 4.47
N VAL A 64 0.37 -2.32 4.05
CA VAL A 64 0.66 -2.65 2.64
C VAL A 64 -0.36 -3.67 2.16
N ALA A 65 -0.99 -3.41 1.02
CA ALA A 65 -2.00 -4.29 0.47
C ALA A 65 -1.84 -4.54 -1.04
N ALA A 66 -1.91 -5.81 -1.42
CA ALA A 66 -1.96 -6.25 -2.81
C ALA A 66 -3.40 -6.29 -3.33
N CYS A 67 -3.62 -5.84 -4.56
CA CYS A 67 -4.90 -5.94 -5.26
C CYS A 67 -5.20 -7.38 -5.70
N SER A 68 -6.23 -8.03 -5.13
CA SER A 68 -6.62 -9.41 -5.47
C SER A 68 -6.95 -9.59 -6.96
N VAL A 69 -7.64 -8.63 -7.57
CA VAL A 69 -7.89 -8.65 -9.03
C VAL A 69 -6.58 -8.60 -9.82
N GLY A 70 -5.60 -7.82 -9.34
CA GLY A 70 -4.30 -7.69 -9.99
C GLY A 70 -3.46 -8.96 -9.86
N LEU A 71 -3.49 -9.62 -8.68
CA LEU A 71 -2.84 -10.90 -8.43
C LEU A 71 -3.41 -11.99 -9.35
N GLY A 72 -4.74 -12.13 -9.40
CA GLY A 72 -5.40 -13.13 -10.24
C GLY A 72 -5.10 -12.96 -11.73
N ARG A 73 -5.04 -11.72 -12.24
CA ARG A 73 -4.67 -11.43 -13.64
C ARG A 73 -3.22 -11.79 -13.98
N ARG A 74 -2.35 -11.90 -12.97
CA ARG A 74 -0.92 -12.19 -13.14
C ARG A 74 -0.54 -13.62 -12.72
N GLY A 75 -1.50 -14.40 -12.23
CA GLY A 75 -1.26 -15.75 -11.74
C GLY A 75 -0.36 -15.79 -10.49
N ILE A 76 -0.36 -14.73 -9.68
CA ILE A 76 0.38 -14.69 -8.42
C ILE A 76 -0.52 -15.26 -7.33
N ASP A 77 -0.08 -16.31 -6.65
CA ASP A 77 -0.78 -16.88 -5.49
C ASP A 77 -0.67 -15.89 -4.30
N PRO A 78 -1.78 -15.52 -3.62
CA PRO A 78 -1.70 -14.77 -2.37
C PRO A 78 -0.76 -15.38 -1.31
N GLY A 79 -0.53 -16.69 -1.33
CA GLY A 79 0.45 -17.36 -0.47
C GLY A 79 1.92 -17.06 -0.79
N GLU A 80 2.21 -16.46 -1.95
CA GLU A 80 3.55 -15.97 -2.33
C GLU A 80 3.85 -14.56 -1.83
N LEU A 81 2.83 -13.87 -1.29
CA LEU A 81 3.00 -12.55 -0.69
C LEU A 81 3.84 -12.64 0.58
N ARG A 82 4.65 -11.62 0.80
CA ARG A 82 5.44 -11.50 2.04
C ARG A 82 4.51 -11.40 3.26
N PRO A 83 4.93 -11.88 4.45
CA PRO A 83 4.05 -12.04 5.61
C PRO A 83 3.29 -10.79 6.06
N GLU A 84 3.87 -9.59 5.89
CA GLU A 84 3.28 -8.31 6.31
C GLU A 84 2.29 -7.73 5.27
N VAL A 85 2.16 -8.37 4.11
CA VAL A 85 1.35 -7.88 2.99
C VAL A 85 -0.07 -8.43 3.08
N GLY A 86 -1.03 -7.52 3.31
CA GLY A 86 -2.44 -7.84 3.22
C GLY A 86 -2.96 -7.88 1.78
N THR A 87 -4.25 -8.13 1.62
CA THR A 87 -4.91 -8.00 0.32
C THR A 87 -6.13 -7.08 0.40
N VAL A 88 -6.43 -6.41 -0.71
CA VAL A 88 -7.68 -5.69 -0.93
C VAL A 88 -8.38 -6.28 -2.16
N PRO A 89 -9.73 -6.43 -2.15
CA PRO A 89 -10.45 -7.01 -3.29
C PRO A 89 -10.17 -6.28 -4.61
N SER A 90 -10.07 -4.95 -4.56
CA SER A 90 -9.83 -4.09 -5.72
C SER A 90 -9.11 -2.82 -5.28
N ALA A 91 -7.95 -2.54 -5.89
CA ALA A 91 -7.19 -1.32 -5.63
C ALA A 91 -8.00 -0.06 -5.94
N VAL A 92 -8.69 -0.01 -7.09
CA VAL A 92 -9.50 1.17 -7.48
C VAL A 92 -10.60 1.42 -6.46
N THR A 93 -11.28 0.36 -6.02
CA THR A 93 -12.36 0.47 -5.03
C THR A 93 -11.82 0.94 -3.68
N ALA A 94 -10.71 0.36 -3.20
CA ALA A 94 -10.07 0.77 -1.95
C ALA A 94 -9.58 2.23 -1.98
N ILE A 95 -8.96 2.65 -3.09
CA ILE A 95 -8.49 4.02 -3.31
C ILE A 95 -9.65 5.02 -3.34
N VAL A 96 -10.74 4.70 -4.04
CA VAL A 96 -11.93 5.56 -4.10
C VAL A 96 -12.58 5.68 -2.73
N HIS A 97 -12.76 4.56 -1.99
CA HIS A 97 -13.33 4.62 -0.64
C HIS A 97 -12.49 5.49 0.31
N ALA A 98 -11.17 5.36 0.27
CA ALA A 98 -10.29 6.18 1.10
C ALA A 98 -10.37 7.66 0.73
N GLN A 99 -10.31 8.02 -0.55
CA GLN A 99 -10.42 9.42 -0.98
C GLN A 99 -11.78 10.03 -0.64
N LEU A 100 -12.87 9.26 -0.72
CA LEU A 100 -14.20 9.71 -0.26
C LEU A 100 -14.29 9.88 1.26
N ALA A 101 -13.37 9.27 2.01
CA ALA A 101 -13.18 9.45 3.45
C ALA A 101 -12.10 10.51 3.76
N ASP A 102 -11.86 11.44 2.84
CA ASP A 102 -10.90 12.55 2.93
C ASP A 102 -9.41 12.12 3.03
N ALA A 103 -9.07 10.91 2.56
CA ALA A 103 -7.67 10.50 2.47
C ALA A 103 -6.93 11.29 1.38
N ALA A 104 -5.70 11.72 1.67
CA ALA A 104 -4.80 12.23 0.65
C ALA A 104 -4.35 11.09 -0.26
N TYR A 105 -4.19 11.36 -1.56
CA TYR A 105 -3.75 10.38 -2.54
C TYR A 105 -2.44 10.80 -3.19
N ILE A 106 -1.47 9.89 -3.22
CA ILE A 106 -0.17 10.07 -3.86
C ILE A 106 0.06 8.88 -4.78
N ARG A 107 0.40 9.15 -6.04
CA ARG A 107 0.84 8.13 -6.99
C ARG A 107 2.37 8.10 -6.99
N ILE A 108 2.94 6.93 -6.70
CA ILE A 108 4.37 6.66 -6.70
C ILE A 108 4.75 5.84 -7.92
#